data_AF-A0A0P9RMN0-F1
#
_entry.id   AF-A0A0P9RMN0-F1
#
_cell.length_a   1.000
_cell.length_b   1.000
_cell.length_c   1.000
_cell.angle_alpha   90.00
_cell.angle_beta   90.00
_cell.angle_gamma   90.00
#
_symmetry.space_group_name_H-M   'P 1'
#
loop_
_entity.id
_entity.type
_entity.pdbx_description
1 polymer ?
#
loop_
_entity_poly.entity_id
_entity_poly.type
_entity_poly.pdbx_seq_one_letter_code
_entity_poly.pdbx_strand_id
1 'polypeptide(L)'
;MTSTPPFWRRARLPLAVSLASSLVGPAFGVTFNVGEIEGSFDSSLSVGASWSTANPNKNLIGANNGGRGLSQTSDDGHLNFKRGETFSKIFKGIHDLELKYGDTGVFLRGKYWYDFELKDENREFKDISDSGRKEGAKSSGFQLLDAFVYHNYSIADQPGAVRFGKQVISWGESTFIQGGINSVNPVDVSAFRRPGSEIKEGLIPVNMFYLSQSLTDNLSAEGFYQLEWDQTVVDNCGTFFSQPDVIADGCNNNLAVLRSRSGLNSSLTAAGLPAGARGAVFNSLSQQGVVFGNPDEGAVVRRGPDRDARDSGQFGFALRYNFEPLDTEFGAYMMNYHSRAPIFSGRGGSAASFSPQGLVGSLVRNGLPASTAAAL
;
A
#
# COMPACT_ATOMS: atom_id res chain seq x y z
N MET A 1 -18.26 25.58 -43.28
CA MET A 1 -16.88 26.04 -42.99
C MET A 1 -16.27 25.09 -41.99
N THR A 2 -15.42 24.18 -42.47
CA THR A 2 -14.67 23.23 -41.64
C THR A 2 -13.52 23.97 -40.96
N SER A 3 -13.59 24.14 -39.65
CA SER A 3 -12.50 24.70 -38.86
C SER A 3 -11.32 23.72 -38.88
N THR A 4 -10.23 24.10 -39.53
CA THR A 4 -8.96 23.39 -39.45
C THR A 4 -8.39 23.55 -38.05
N PRO A 5 -8.07 22.46 -37.32
CA PRO A 5 -7.48 22.59 -35.99
C PRO A 5 -6.09 23.21 -36.12
N PRO A 6 -5.71 24.15 -35.22
CA PRO A 6 -4.43 24.84 -35.29
C PRO A 6 -3.26 23.87 -35.20
N PHE A 7 -2.27 24.04 -36.08
CA PHE A 7 -1.07 23.19 -36.22
C PHE A 7 -0.33 22.95 -34.89
N TRP A 8 -0.39 23.93 -33.97
CA TRP A 8 0.18 23.88 -32.63
C TRP A 8 -0.34 22.74 -31.75
N ARG A 9 -1.55 22.21 -32.01
CA ARG A 9 -2.11 21.08 -31.25
C ARG A 9 -1.49 19.73 -31.63
N ARG A 10 -0.88 19.62 -32.83
CA ARG A 10 -0.18 18.42 -33.31
C ARG A 10 1.30 18.38 -32.93
N ALA A 11 1.90 19.51 -32.55
CA ALA A 11 3.30 19.59 -32.14
C ALA A 11 3.56 19.08 -30.71
N ARG A 12 2.53 19.00 -29.84
CA ARG A 12 2.69 18.57 -28.43
C ARG A 12 3.04 17.08 -28.29
N LEU A 13 2.48 16.22 -29.15
CA LEU A 13 2.75 14.78 -29.13
C LEU A 13 4.21 14.46 -29.50
N PRO A 14 4.76 14.95 -30.63
CA PRO A 14 6.16 14.70 -30.97
C PRO A 14 7.13 15.38 -29.99
N LEU A 15 6.79 16.53 -29.40
CA LEU A 15 7.60 17.15 -28.34
C LEU A 15 7.61 16.32 -27.05
N ALA A 16 6.47 15.76 -26.63
CA ALA A 16 6.40 14.89 -25.48
C ALA A 16 7.14 13.56 -25.71
N VAL A 17 7.02 12.98 -26.92
CA VAL A 17 7.74 11.76 -27.31
C VAL A 17 9.26 11.99 -27.40
N SER A 18 9.70 13.15 -27.91
CA SER A 18 11.14 13.51 -27.98
C SER A 18 11.73 13.90 -26.62
N LEU A 19 10.97 14.53 -25.72
CA LEU A 19 11.40 14.71 -24.32
C LEU A 19 11.50 13.36 -23.59
N ALA A 20 10.54 12.46 -23.79
CA ALA A 20 10.56 11.15 -23.16
C ALA A 20 11.73 10.27 -23.64
N SER A 21 12.12 10.37 -24.92
CA SER A 21 13.23 9.60 -25.49
C SER A 21 14.62 10.20 -25.21
N SER A 22 14.71 11.47 -24.80
CA SER A 22 15.98 12.10 -24.40
C SER A 22 16.29 12.00 -22.90
N LEU A 23 15.32 11.56 -22.08
CA LEU A 23 15.48 11.36 -20.64
C LEU A 23 15.67 9.89 -20.22
N VAL A 24 15.69 8.94 -21.17
CA VAL A 24 16.07 7.56 -20.89
C VAL A 24 17.59 7.50 -20.75
N GLY A 25 18.09 7.73 -19.54
CA GLY A 25 19.49 7.48 -19.22
C GLY A 25 19.83 5.99 -19.43
N PRO A 26 21.04 5.65 -19.92
CA PRO A 26 21.47 4.26 -19.92
C PRO A 26 21.50 3.72 -18.49
N ALA A 27 21.07 2.48 -18.29
CA ALA A 27 21.39 1.75 -17.06
C ALA A 27 22.92 1.62 -16.99
N PHE A 28 23.53 2.10 -15.90
CA PHE A 28 24.97 1.96 -15.70
C PHE A 28 25.22 0.68 -14.92
N GLY A 29 25.73 -0.34 -15.61
CA GLY A 29 26.29 -1.54 -15.03
C GLY A 29 27.81 -1.47 -15.08
N VAL A 30 28.48 -1.63 -13.94
CA VAL A 30 29.94 -1.75 -13.86
C VAL A 30 30.27 -3.14 -13.33
N THR A 31 31.03 -3.90 -14.11
CA THR A 31 31.67 -5.13 -13.65
C THR A 31 33.10 -4.81 -13.20
N PHE A 32 33.53 -5.41 -12.11
CA PHE A 32 34.87 -5.22 -11.55
C PHE A 32 35.37 -6.51 -10.92
N ASN A 33 36.69 -6.70 -10.93
CA ASN A 33 37.32 -7.85 -10.30
C ASN A 33 38.30 -7.37 -9.23
N VAL A 34 38.19 -7.89 -8.02
CA VAL A 34 39.13 -7.64 -6.92
C VAL A 34 39.75 -8.97 -6.49
N GLY A 35 40.90 -9.30 -7.08
CA GLY A 35 41.50 -10.62 -6.91
C GLY A 35 40.63 -11.70 -7.55
N GLU A 36 40.18 -12.64 -6.73
CA GLU A 36 39.29 -13.74 -7.12
C GLU A 36 37.79 -13.39 -6.98
N ILE A 37 37.47 -12.18 -6.49
CA ILE A 37 36.08 -11.73 -6.34
C ILE A 37 35.65 -11.04 -7.63
N GLU A 38 34.61 -11.57 -8.27
CA GLU A 38 33.92 -10.94 -9.40
C GLU A 38 32.73 -10.13 -8.87
N GLY A 39 32.67 -8.86 -9.22
CA GLY A 39 31.61 -7.94 -8.78
C GLY A 39 30.84 -7.35 -9.95
N SER A 40 29.53 -7.18 -9.78
CA SER A 40 28.70 -6.35 -10.65
C SER A 40 27.91 -5.35 -9.81
N PHE A 41 27.84 -4.12 -10.30
CA PHE A 41 27.03 -3.07 -9.72
C PHE A 41 26.16 -2.42 -10.80
N ASP A 42 24.85 -2.61 -10.69
CA ASP A 42 23.86 -2.10 -11.64
C ASP A 42 23.01 -1.01 -10.99
N SER A 43 22.98 0.16 -11.61
CA SER A 43 22.20 1.31 -11.15
C SER A 43 21.14 1.71 -12.16
N SER A 44 19.90 1.82 -11.71
CA SER A 44 18.78 2.40 -12.45
C SER A 44 18.25 3.62 -11.70
N LEU A 45 18.19 4.75 -12.40
CA LEU A 45 17.69 6.02 -11.90
C LEU A 45 16.50 6.45 -12.76
N SER A 46 15.45 6.95 -12.14
CA SER A 46 14.31 7.46 -12.88
C SER A 46 13.69 8.69 -12.22
N VAL A 47 13.17 9.56 -13.08
CA VAL A 47 12.35 10.71 -12.70
C VAL A 47 11.03 10.55 -13.45
N GLY A 48 9.92 10.73 -12.76
CA GLY A 48 8.60 10.63 -13.36
C GLY A 48 7.59 11.56 -12.70
N ALA A 49 6.51 11.85 -13.42
CA ALA A 49 5.40 12.60 -12.89
C ALA A 49 4.08 12.02 -13.40
N SER A 50 3.00 12.23 -12.65
CA SER A 50 1.65 11.78 -13.04
C SER A 50 0.60 12.81 -12.70
N TRP A 51 -0.43 12.88 -13.54
CA TRP A 51 -1.50 13.88 -13.47
C TRP A 51 -2.87 13.21 -13.39
N SER A 52 -3.75 13.78 -12.58
CA SER A 52 -5.16 13.44 -12.58
C SER A 52 -5.82 13.95 -13.86
N THR A 53 -6.53 13.08 -14.59
CA THR A 53 -7.15 13.45 -15.88
C THR A 53 -8.66 13.65 -15.79
N ALA A 54 -9.27 13.27 -14.68
CA ALA A 54 -10.71 13.31 -14.44
C ALA A 54 -11.03 14.11 -13.19
N ASN A 55 -12.22 14.71 -13.16
CA ASN A 55 -12.72 15.36 -11.94
C ASN A 55 -13.18 14.30 -10.93
N PRO A 56 -13.07 14.57 -9.62
CA PRO A 56 -13.61 13.69 -8.58
C PRO A 56 -15.10 13.42 -8.80
N ASN A 57 -15.49 12.14 -8.78
CA ASN A 57 -16.88 11.76 -8.96
C ASN A 57 -17.64 11.92 -7.65
N LYS A 58 -18.62 12.83 -7.60
CA LYS A 58 -19.43 13.09 -6.39
C LYS A 58 -20.16 11.84 -5.86
N ASN A 59 -20.42 10.84 -6.69
CA ASN A 59 -21.04 9.59 -6.22
C ASN A 59 -20.09 8.71 -5.39
N LEU A 60 -18.78 8.95 -5.50
CA LEU A 60 -17.73 8.27 -4.74
C LEU A 60 -17.25 9.08 -3.52
N ILE A 61 -17.83 10.27 -3.31
CA ILE A 61 -17.51 11.15 -2.18
C ILE A 61 -18.67 11.07 -1.19
N GLY A 62 -18.38 10.86 0.09
CA GLY A 62 -19.37 10.79 1.15
C GLY A 62 -20.22 12.05 1.29
N ALA A 63 -21.46 11.89 1.75
CA ALA A 63 -22.40 13.01 1.92
C ALA A 63 -21.87 14.12 2.85
N ASN A 64 -21.16 13.75 3.94
CA ASN A 64 -20.54 14.72 4.85
C ASN A 64 -19.45 15.57 4.17
N ASN A 65 -18.83 15.06 3.10
CA ASN A 65 -17.84 15.76 2.30
C ASN A 65 -18.44 16.44 1.05
N GLY A 66 -19.77 16.59 1.01
CA GLY A 66 -20.47 17.30 -0.07
C GLY A 66 -20.72 16.46 -1.34
N GLY A 67 -20.52 15.14 -1.26
CA GLY A 67 -20.86 14.19 -2.31
C GLY A 67 -22.24 13.53 -2.13
N ARG A 68 -22.41 12.36 -2.76
CA ARG A 68 -23.64 11.54 -2.77
C ARG A 68 -23.37 10.09 -2.33
N GLY A 69 -22.12 9.76 -2.02
CA GLY A 69 -21.70 8.47 -1.51
C GLY A 69 -22.12 8.27 -0.05
N LEU A 70 -22.20 7.01 0.35
CA LEU A 70 -22.63 6.61 1.69
C LEU A 70 -21.51 6.67 2.74
N SER A 71 -20.25 6.59 2.31
CA SER A 71 -19.07 6.54 3.18
C SER A 71 -18.08 7.64 2.82
N GLN A 72 -17.31 8.12 3.80
CA GLN A 72 -16.21 9.06 3.64
C GLN A 72 -14.84 8.35 3.59
N THR A 73 -14.81 7.04 3.79
CA THR A 73 -13.58 6.24 4.02
C THR A 73 -12.67 6.08 2.80
N SER A 74 -13.03 6.68 1.66
CA SER A 74 -12.29 6.62 0.39
C SER A 74 -12.18 8.00 -0.25
N ASP A 75 -12.52 9.05 0.50
CA ASP A 75 -12.68 10.39 -0.05
C ASP A 75 -11.34 11.12 -0.15
N ASP A 76 -10.33 10.75 0.66
CA ASP A 76 -9.16 11.60 0.86
C ASP A 76 -8.39 11.78 -0.46
N GLY A 77 -8.09 10.69 -1.17
CA GLY A 77 -7.45 10.73 -2.48
C GLY A 77 -8.30 11.42 -3.56
N HIS A 78 -9.64 11.31 -3.48
CA HIS A 78 -10.54 11.99 -4.41
C HIS A 78 -10.62 13.51 -4.17
N LEU A 79 -10.51 13.95 -2.92
CA LEU A 79 -10.59 15.37 -2.56
C LEU A 79 -9.24 16.07 -2.58
N ASN A 80 -8.13 15.34 -2.49
CA ASN A 80 -6.78 15.89 -2.51
C ASN A 80 -6.26 16.26 -3.91
N PHE A 81 -6.84 15.71 -4.98
CA PHE A 81 -6.32 15.91 -6.34
C PHE A 81 -7.44 16.22 -7.34
N LYS A 82 -7.38 17.41 -7.94
CA LYS A 82 -8.29 17.83 -9.01
C LYS A 82 -7.77 17.43 -10.38
N ARG A 83 -8.67 17.49 -11.36
CA ARG A 83 -8.31 17.32 -12.77
C ARG A 83 -7.23 18.32 -13.18
N GLY A 84 -6.16 17.80 -13.77
CA GLY A 84 -5.03 18.58 -14.27
C GLY A 84 -3.93 18.79 -13.24
N GLU A 85 -4.16 18.46 -11.97
CA GLU A 85 -3.13 18.52 -10.93
C GLU A 85 -2.24 17.29 -10.99
N THR A 86 -0.98 17.48 -10.64
CA THR A 86 -0.03 16.39 -10.41
C THR A 86 -0.40 15.67 -9.12
N PHE A 87 -0.30 14.34 -9.14
CA PHE A 87 -0.41 13.55 -7.91
C PHE A 87 0.86 12.80 -7.55
N SER A 88 1.88 12.88 -8.40
CA SER A 88 3.21 12.36 -8.13
C SER A 88 4.21 13.13 -8.98
N LYS A 89 5.33 13.51 -8.36
CA LYS A 89 6.54 14.05 -8.99
C LYS A 89 7.71 13.35 -8.31
N ILE A 90 8.11 12.19 -8.82
CA ILE A 90 9.01 11.29 -8.12
C ILE A 90 10.39 11.22 -8.76
N PHE A 91 11.41 11.22 -7.91
CA PHE A 91 12.73 10.72 -8.23
C PHE A 91 12.96 9.41 -7.47
N LYS A 92 13.54 8.41 -8.14
CA LYS A 92 13.90 7.15 -7.49
C LYS A 92 15.18 6.57 -8.08
N GLY A 93 15.87 5.79 -7.27
CA GLY A 93 17.03 5.02 -7.67
C GLY A 93 17.01 3.63 -7.06
N ILE A 94 17.45 2.65 -7.85
CA ILE A 94 17.61 1.27 -7.44
C ILE A 94 19.01 0.79 -7.84
N HIS A 95 19.67 0.12 -6.91
CA HIS A 95 21.06 -0.31 -7.03
C HIS A 95 21.15 -1.78 -6.65
N ASP A 96 21.69 -2.58 -7.56
CA ASP A 96 21.93 -4.01 -7.38
C ASP A 96 23.44 -4.21 -7.30
N LEU A 97 23.93 -4.88 -6.25
CA LEU A 97 25.32 -5.27 -6.07
C LEU A 97 25.40 -6.78 -5.94
N GLU A 98 26.16 -7.42 -6.81
CA GLU A 98 26.49 -8.83 -6.72
C GLU A 98 28.00 -9.00 -6.55
N LEU A 99 28.42 -9.83 -5.61
CA LEU A 99 29.82 -10.21 -5.39
C LEU A 99 29.90 -11.73 -5.40
N LYS A 100 30.75 -12.29 -6.26
CA LYS A 100 30.93 -13.73 -6.46
C LYS A 100 32.35 -14.15 -6.14
N TYR A 101 32.46 -15.32 -5.53
CA TYR A 101 33.71 -16.01 -5.26
C TYR A 101 33.51 -17.50 -5.52
N GLY A 102 33.96 -17.96 -6.69
CA GLY A 102 33.67 -19.31 -7.19
C GLY A 102 32.16 -19.57 -7.25
N ASP A 103 31.71 -20.62 -6.56
CA ASP A 103 30.30 -21.01 -6.53
C ASP A 103 29.45 -20.27 -5.48
N THR A 104 30.07 -19.37 -4.69
CA THR A 104 29.39 -18.62 -3.63
C THR A 104 29.25 -17.16 -4.01
N GLY A 105 28.14 -16.52 -3.65
CA GLY A 105 28.00 -15.08 -3.83
C GLY A 105 27.08 -14.41 -2.83
N VAL A 106 27.16 -13.08 -2.82
CA VAL A 106 26.31 -12.18 -2.03
C VAL A 106 25.59 -11.25 -2.99
N PHE A 107 24.28 -11.12 -2.80
CA PHE A 107 23.46 -10.19 -3.57
C PHE A 107 22.79 -9.18 -2.64
N LEU A 108 22.94 -7.89 -2.95
CA LEU A 108 22.30 -6.78 -2.25
C LEU A 108 21.53 -5.92 -3.25
N ARG A 109 20.33 -5.49 -2.87
CA ARG A 109 19.52 -4.53 -3.64
C ARG A 109 18.95 -3.47 -2.74
N GLY A 110 19.26 -2.21 -3.04
CA GLY A 110 18.70 -1.05 -2.33
C GLY A 110 17.87 -0.17 -3.26
N LYS A 111 16.72 0.32 -2.77
CA LYS A 111 15.93 1.36 -3.44
C LYS A 111 15.78 2.59 -2.55
N TYR A 112 15.75 3.78 -3.15
CA TYR A 112 15.32 5.01 -2.51
C TYR A 112 14.41 5.81 -3.43
N TRP A 113 13.58 6.65 -2.85
CA TRP A 113 12.69 7.52 -3.60
C TRP A 113 12.34 8.79 -2.84
N TYR A 114 11.94 9.81 -3.58
CA TYR A 114 11.44 11.08 -3.08
C TYR A 114 10.36 11.62 -4.02
N ASP A 115 9.13 11.73 -3.54
CA ASP A 115 8.01 12.33 -4.28
C ASP A 115 7.77 13.77 -3.83
N PHE A 116 8.21 14.74 -4.63
CA PHE A 116 8.09 16.17 -4.35
C PHE A 116 6.63 16.63 -4.21
N GLU A 117 5.71 16.04 -4.98
CA GLU A 117 4.28 16.40 -4.92
C GLU A 117 3.67 16.01 -3.57
N LEU A 118 4.07 14.86 -3.03
CA LEU A 118 3.50 14.32 -1.81
C LEU A 118 4.27 14.73 -0.55
N LYS A 119 5.51 15.22 -0.69
CA LYS A 119 6.37 15.64 0.43
C LYS A 119 6.37 17.12 0.71
N ASP A 120 6.45 17.93 -0.34
CA ASP A 120 6.79 19.35 -0.21
C ASP A 120 5.58 20.25 -0.41
N GLU A 121 4.53 19.74 -1.05
CA GLU A 121 3.34 20.50 -1.40
C GLU A 121 2.15 20.12 -0.50
N ASN A 122 1.42 21.14 -0.03
CA ASN A 122 0.22 20.94 0.79
C ASN A 122 -0.94 20.41 -0.05
N ARG A 123 -1.85 19.68 0.59
CA ARG A 123 -3.06 19.14 -0.03
C ARG A 123 -4.28 19.98 0.32
N GLU A 124 -5.27 19.99 -0.57
CA GLU A 124 -6.49 20.76 -0.37
C GLU A 124 -7.38 20.22 0.76
N PHE A 125 -7.39 18.91 0.97
CA PHE A 125 -8.27 18.27 1.94
C PHE A 125 -7.53 17.78 3.18
N LYS A 126 -6.56 16.86 3.00
CA LYS A 126 -5.72 16.34 4.09
C LYS A 126 -4.29 16.14 3.61
N ASP A 127 -3.35 16.73 4.33
CA ASP A 127 -1.93 16.51 4.07
C ASP A 127 -1.54 15.05 4.29
N ILE A 128 -0.59 14.59 3.47
CA ILE A 128 -0.10 13.23 3.49
C ILE A 128 1.11 13.16 4.42
N SER A 129 1.07 12.26 5.40
CA SER A 129 2.15 12.08 6.37
C SER A 129 2.94 10.80 6.11
N ASP A 130 4.22 10.81 6.46
CA ASP A 130 5.04 9.59 6.52
C ASP A 130 5.14 9.01 7.94
N SER A 131 4.59 9.71 8.93
CA SER A 131 4.66 9.30 10.33
C SER A 131 3.80 8.06 10.59
N GLY A 132 4.39 7.04 11.21
CA GLY A 132 3.70 5.80 11.53
C GLY A 132 3.25 4.99 10.30
N ARG A 133 3.82 5.26 9.12
CA ARG A 133 3.53 4.54 7.86
C ARG A 133 4.52 3.39 7.66
N LYS A 134 4.07 2.31 7.01
CA LYS A 134 4.98 1.31 6.44
C LYS A 134 5.93 2.00 5.46
N GLU A 135 7.20 1.61 5.48
CA GLU A 135 8.24 2.26 4.68
C GLU A 135 7.84 2.33 3.20
N GLY A 136 7.24 1.28 2.63
CA GLY A 136 6.84 1.25 1.22
C GLY A 136 5.75 2.26 0.87
N ALA A 137 4.89 2.62 1.83
CA ALA A 137 3.78 3.55 1.63
C ALA A 137 4.20 5.03 1.78
N LYS A 138 5.41 5.31 2.26
CA LYS A 138 5.89 6.68 2.48
C LYS A 138 6.12 7.43 1.16
N SER A 139 5.98 8.74 1.19
CA SER A 139 6.23 9.64 0.06
C SER A 139 7.72 9.80 -0.24
N SER A 140 8.59 9.55 0.75
CA SER A 140 10.03 9.38 0.53
C SER A 140 10.59 8.31 1.46
N GLY A 141 11.64 7.62 1.04
CA GLY A 141 12.25 6.61 1.88
C GLY A 141 13.43 5.90 1.25
N PHE A 142 13.95 4.93 2.00
CA PHE A 142 14.95 3.98 1.57
C PHE A 142 14.58 2.59 2.05
N GLN A 143 14.75 1.59 1.18
CA GLN A 143 14.54 0.19 1.50
C GLN A 143 15.67 -0.67 0.97
N LEU A 144 16.22 -1.51 1.85
CA LEU A 144 16.96 -2.69 1.43
C LEU A 144 15.94 -3.75 1.01
N LEU A 145 15.86 -4.00 -0.29
CA LEU A 145 14.99 -5.00 -0.89
C LEU A 145 15.61 -6.38 -0.64
N ASP A 146 16.56 -6.79 -1.47
CA ASP A 146 17.19 -8.10 -1.38
C ASP A 146 18.53 -8.00 -0.64
N ALA A 147 18.82 -8.99 0.20
CA ALA A 147 20.08 -9.15 0.90
C ALA A 147 20.26 -10.63 1.26
N PHE A 148 20.91 -11.40 0.40
CA PHE A 148 21.09 -12.83 0.61
C PHE A 148 22.46 -13.33 0.15
N VAL A 149 22.88 -14.44 0.76
CA VAL A 149 24.03 -15.22 0.33
C VAL A 149 23.50 -16.44 -0.43
N TYR A 150 24.18 -16.82 -1.50
CA TYR A 150 23.88 -18.04 -2.24
C TYR A 150 25.11 -18.90 -2.43
N HIS A 151 24.90 -20.20 -2.59
CA HIS A 151 25.93 -21.16 -2.96
C HIS A 151 25.37 -22.16 -3.97
N ASN A 152 26.05 -22.27 -5.11
CA ASN A 152 25.75 -23.27 -6.13
C ASN A 152 26.55 -24.53 -5.84
N TYR A 153 25.97 -25.68 -6.12
CA TYR A 153 26.62 -26.96 -5.90
C TYR A 153 26.11 -27.99 -6.92
N SER A 154 26.72 -29.17 -6.94
CA SER A 154 26.30 -30.28 -7.80
C SER A 154 26.20 -31.56 -6.99
N ILE A 155 25.09 -32.29 -7.15
CA ILE A 155 24.88 -33.61 -6.56
C ILE A 155 24.56 -34.58 -7.70
N ALA A 156 25.34 -35.65 -7.82
CA ALA A 156 25.20 -36.64 -8.90
C ALA A 156 25.15 -35.99 -10.30
N ASP A 157 26.07 -35.03 -10.54
CA ASP A 157 26.19 -34.23 -11.76
C ASP A 157 24.98 -33.32 -12.06
N GLN A 158 24.03 -33.23 -11.13
CA GLN A 158 22.85 -32.35 -11.26
C GLN A 158 23.03 -31.06 -10.45
N PRO A 159 22.80 -29.89 -11.06
CA PRO A 159 23.01 -28.61 -10.40
C PRO A 159 21.98 -28.36 -9.29
N GLY A 160 22.42 -27.69 -8.24
CA GLY A 160 21.59 -27.21 -7.16
C GLY A 160 22.07 -25.85 -6.64
N ALA A 161 21.21 -25.18 -5.90
CA ALA A 161 21.52 -23.90 -5.28
C ALA A 161 20.81 -23.76 -3.93
N VAL A 162 21.52 -23.22 -2.95
CA VAL A 162 20.95 -22.76 -1.68
C VAL A 162 21.05 -21.24 -1.60
N ARG A 163 20.04 -20.60 -1.02
CA ARG A 163 20.05 -19.17 -0.72
C ARG A 163 19.55 -18.92 0.69
N PHE A 164 20.21 -18.01 1.39
CA PHE A 164 19.84 -17.62 2.74
C PHE A 164 19.88 -16.10 2.90
N GLY A 165 18.77 -15.53 3.36
CA GLY A 165 18.62 -14.11 3.62
C GLY A 165 17.33 -13.56 3.04
N LYS A 166 17.29 -12.24 2.90
CA LYS A 166 16.14 -11.48 2.44
C LYS A 166 16.05 -11.56 0.91
N GLN A 167 15.02 -12.23 0.40
CA GLN A 167 14.91 -12.50 -1.04
C GLN A 167 13.45 -12.61 -1.50
N VAL A 168 13.25 -12.64 -2.81
CA VAL A 168 11.96 -12.94 -3.47
C VAL A 168 12.07 -14.27 -4.19
N ILE A 169 11.03 -15.11 -4.11
CA ILE A 169 10.94 -16.35 -4.88
C ILE A 169 9.79 -16.25 -5.87
N SER A 170 10.06 -16.36 -7.16
CA SER A 170 8.99 -16.42 -8.17
C SER A 170 8.67 -17.86 -8.55
N TRP A 171 7.49 -18.35 -8.16
CA TRP A 171 6.94 -19.64 -8.58
C TRP A 171 5.90 -19.52 -9.70
N GLY A 172 5.95 -18.42 -10.46
CA GLY A 172 5.03 -18.11 -11.55
C GLY A 172 4.04 -17.00 -11.20
N GLU A 173 3.22 -16.57 -12.16
CA GLU A 173 2.24 -15.49 -12.01
C GLU A 173 0.85 -15.98 -12.39
N SER A 174 -0.16 -15.56 -11.64
CA SER A 174 -1.57 -15.75 -12.02
C SER A 174 -1.99 -14.62 -12.97
N THR A 175 -2.46 -14.96 -14.16
CA THR A 175 -2.78 -13.99 -15.22
C THR A 175 -4.04 -13.16 -14.94
N PHE A 176 -4.95 -13.60 -14.05
CA PHE A 176 -6.28 -12.97 -13.89
C PHE A 176 -6.73 -12.72 -12.46
N ILE A 177 -6.19 -13.43 -11.45
CA ILE A 177 -6.64 -13.33 -10.06
C ILE A 177 -5.42 -13.16 -9.16
N GLN A 178 -5.44 -12.13 -8.30
CA GLN A 178 -4.43 -11.98 -7.24
C GLN A 178 -4.46 -13.19 -6.30
N GLY A 179 -3.30 -13.81 -6.09
CA GLY A 179 -3.14 -15.00 -5.27
C GLY A 179 -2.52 -16.17 -6.04
N GLY A 180 -2.66 -17.38 -5.51
CA GLY A 180 -2.05 -18.59 -6.05
C GLY A 180 -0.61 -18.77 -5.59
N ILE A 181 0.23 -19.37 -6.43
CA ILE A 181 1.54 -19.91 -6.06
C ILE A 181 2.55 -18.81 -5.68
N ASN A 182 2.39 -17.59 -6.22
CA ASN A 182 3.23 -16.44 -5.89
C ASN A 182 2.83 -15.73 -4.58
N SER A 183 1.86 -16.27 -3.82
CA SER A 183 1.45 -15.69 -2.53
C SER A 183 2.57 -15.71 -1.49
N VAL A 184 3.70 -16.39 -1.78
CA VAL A 184 4.91 -16.41 -0.95
C VAL A 184 5.48 -15.01 -0.70
N ASN A 185 5.39 -14.09 -1.68
CA ASN A 185 5.96 -12.75 -1.55
C ASN A 185 4.87 -11.73 -1.19
N PRO A 186 5.04 -10.95 -0.12
CA PRO A 186 4.24 -9.75 0.09
C PRO A 186 4.43 -8.74 -1.06
N VAL A 187 3.45 -7.88 -1.25
CA VAL A 187 3.42 -6.91 -2.36
C VAL A 187 3.45 -5.47 -1.83
N ASP A 188 4.21 -4.60 -2.48
CA ASP A 188 4.21 -3.16 -2.28
C ASP A 188 3.34 -2.51 -3.38
N VAL A 189 2.06 -2.31 -3.07
CA VAL A 189 1.08 -1.75 -4.02
C VAL A 189 1.41 -0.30 -4.36
N SER A 190 1.90 0.47 -3.37
CA SER A 190 2.35 1.84 -3.56
C SER A 190 3.52 1.92 -4.54
N ALA A 191 4.47 0.97 -4.51
CA ALA A 191 5.57 0.94 -5.46
C ALA A 191 5.10 0.77 -6.91
N PHE A 192 4.13 -0.12 -7.18
CA PHE A 192 3.58 -0.33 -8.53
C PHE A 192 2.79 0.86 -9.08
N ARG A 193 2.34 1.77 -8.21
CA ARG A 193 1.56 2.96 -8.59
C ARG A 193 2.44 4.19 -8.80
N ARG A 194 3.73 4.09 -8.50
CA ARG A 194 4.71 5.15 -8.77
C ARG A 194 5.09 5.17 -10.25
N PRO A 195 5.27 6.35 -10.84
CA PRO A 195 5.83 6.49 -12.19
C PRO A 195 7.13 5.70 -12.37
N GLY A 196 7.23 4.95 -13.48
CA GLY A 196 8.42 4.19 -13.85
C GLY A 196 8.69 2.94 -12.99
N SER A 197 7.71 2.44 -12.22
CA SER A 197 7.83 1.25 -11.35
C SER A 197 8.35 0.01 -12.10
N GLU A 198 9.34 -0.66 -11.54
CA GLU A 198 9.83 -1.96 -11.98
C GLU A 198 9.20 -3.10 -11.17
N ILE A 199 9.11 -4.31 -11.75
CA ILE A 199 8.56 -5.48 -11.04
C ILE A 199 9.34 -5.78 -9.76
N LYS A 200 10.66 -5.61 -9.79
CA LYS A 200 11.55 -5.83 -8.64
C LYS A 200 11.31 -4.88 -7.47
N GLU A 201 10.59 -3.78 -7.66
CA GLU A 201 10.27 -2.83 -6.57
C GLU A 201 8.96 -3.17 -5.86
N GLY A 202 8.06 -3.90 -6.53
CA GLY A 202 6.72 -4.20 -6.05
C GLY A 202 6.59 -5.51 -5.29
N LEU A 203 7.61 -6.37 -5.31
CA LEU A 203 7.68 -7.56 -4.46
C LEU A 203 8.53 -7.25 -3.23
N ILE A 204 7.98 -7.48 -2.04
CA ILE A 204 8.65 -7.23 -0.77
C ILE A 204 9.46 -8.48 -0.42
N PRO A 205 10.80 -8.39 -0.39
CA PRO A 205 11.63 -9.56 -0.11
C PRO A 205 11.56 -9.88 1.39
N VAL A 206 11.59 -11.15 1.76
CA VAL A 206 11.52 -11.60 3.16
C VAL A 206 12.64 -12.56 3.50
N ASN A 207 13.08 -12.57 4.76
CA ASN A 207 14.14 -13.44 5.25
C ASN A 207 13.72 -14.90 5.18
N MET A 208 14.45 -15.71 4.41
CA MET A 208 14.15 -17.13 4.23
C MET A 208 15.35 -17.97 3.86
N PHE A 209 15.21 -19.28 4.10
CA PHE A 209 16.02 -20.31 3.48
C PHE A 209 15.32 -20.79 2.20
N TYR A 210 16.07 -20.93 1.12
CA TYR A 210 15.61 -21.46 -0.15
C TYR A 210 16.59 -22.50 -0.69
N LEU A 211 16.05 -23.55 -1.28
CA LEU A 211 16.78 -24.66 -1.89
C LEU A 211 16.15 -24.96 -3.26
N SER A 212 16.98 -25.16 -4.27
CA SER A 212 16.57 -25.73 -5.57
C SER A 212 17.55 -26.81 -5.99
N GLN A 213 17.03 -27.94 -6.47
CA GLN A 213 17.81 -29.09 -6.91
C GLN A 213 17.23 -29.68 -8.18
N SER A 214 18.03 -29.83 -9.23
CA SER A 214 17.71 -30.73 -10.34
C SER A 214 17.85 -32.17 -9.85
N LEU A 215 16.79 -32.97 -9.93
CA LEU A 215 16.81 -34.38 -9.57
C LEU A 215 17.23 -35.26 -10.74
N THR A 216 16.87 -34.84 -11.95
CA THR A 216 17.25 -35.41 -13.25
C THR A 216 17.34 -34.28 -14.28
N ASP A 217 17.66 -34.61 -15.53
CA ASP A 217 17.70 -33.65 -16.65
C ASP A 217 16.32 -33.00 -16.94
N ASN A 218 15.23 -33.60 -16.45
CA ASN A 218 13.86 -33.15 -16.70
C ASN A 218 12.98 -33.01 -15.45
N LEU A 219 13.51 -33.25 -14.25
CA LEU A 219 12.79 -33.14 -12.99
C LEU A 219 13.59 -32.27 -12.03
N SER A 220 12.96 -31.26 -11.45
CA SER A 220 13.55 -30.42 -10.40
C SER A 220 12.61 -30.27 -9.20
N ALA A 221 13.22 -30.03 -8.05
CA ALA A 221 12.55 -29.77 -6.79
C ALA A 221 13.03 -28.44 -6.19
N GLU A 222 12.10 -27.66 -5.65
CA GLU A 222 12.39 -26.42 -4.93
C GLU A 222 11.70 -26.45 -3.57
N GLY A 223 12.28 -25.78 -2.59
CA GLY A 223 11.70 -25.64 -1.28
C GLY A 223 12.14 -24.35 -0.59
N PHE A 224 11.26 -23.80 0.24
CA PHE A 224 11.59 -22.64 1.07
C PHE A 224 11.04 -22.77 2.47
N TYR A 225 11.68 -22.06 3.40
CA TYR A 225 11.19 -21.81 4.75
C TYR A 225 11.43 -20.34 5.12
N GLN A 226 10.35 -19.60 5.36
CA GLN A 226 10.44 -18.18 5.75
C GLN A 226 10.65 -18.06 7.25
N LEU A 227 11.55 -17.16 7.62
CA LEU A 227 11.95 -16.89 8.99
C LEU A 227 11.19 -15.71 9.59
N GLU A 228 10.56 -14.89 8.74
CA GLU A 228 9.75 -13.74 9.12
C GLU A 228 8.46 -13.69 8.31
N TRP A 229 7.44 -13.05 8.88
CA TRP A 229 6.24 -12.66 8.16
C TRP A 229 6.28 -11.16 7.88
N ASP A 230 5.86 -10.79 6.68
CA ASP A 230 5.63 -9.39 6.34
C ASP A 230 4.31 -9.24 5.58
N GLN A 231 3.70 -8.08 5.73
CA GLN A 231 2.40 -7.76 5.18
C GLN A 231 2.50 -7.09 3.81
N THR A 232 1.43 -7.19 3.02
CA THR A 232 1.26 -6.37 1.83
C THR A 232 1.15 -4.90 2.23
N VAL A 233 1.99 -4.06 1.63
CA VAL A 233 1.93 -2.61 1.82
C VAL A 233 0.92 -2.03 0.84
N VAL A 234 -0.06 -1.30 1.38
CA VAL A 234 -1.07 -0.58 0.61
C VAL A 234 -0.75 0.91 0.54
N ASP A 235 -1.38 1.60 -0.41
CA ASP A 235 -1.25 3.04 -0.55
C ASP A 235 -1.62 3.78 0.72
N ASN A 236 -0.85 4.83 0.96
CA ASN A 236 -1.01 5.69 2.09
C ASN A 236 -2.33 6.49 1.99
N CYS A 237 -3.05 6.69 3.11
CA CYS A 237 -4.27 7.49 3.11
C CYS A 237 -4.01 8.90 2.56
N GLY A 238 -4.97 9.40 1.77
CA GLY A 238 -4.89 10.69 1.10
C GLY A 238 -4.06 10.72 -0.19
N THR A 239 -3.37 9.65 -0.56
CA THR A 239 -2.71 9.55 -1.88
C THR A 239 -3.74 9.26 -2.98
N PHE A 240 -3.41 9.56 -4.23
CA PHE A 240 -4.37 9.51 -5.35
C PHE A 240 -5.06 8.15 -5.55
N PHE A 241 -4.34 7.07 -5.25
CA PHE A 241 -4.84 5.71 -5.42
C PHE A 241 -5.27 5.06 -4.09
N SER A 242 -5.32 5.79 -2.98
CA SER A 242 -5.89 5.26 -1.73
C SER A 242 -7.37 4.92 -1.98
N GLN A 243 -7.71 3.64 -1.93
CA GLN A 243 -9.07 3.17 -2.18
C GLN A 243 -9.85 3.13 -0.86
N PRO A 244 -9.33 2.51 0.21
CA PRO A 244 -9.77 2.81 1.56
C PRO A 244 -8.69 3.55 2.36
N ASP A 245 -9.04 4.70 2.93
CA ASP A 245 -8.17 5.54 3.77
C ASP A 245 -7.99 4.99 5.20
N VAL A 246 -8.59 3.85 5.52
CA VAL A 246 -8.65 3.28 6.88
C VAL A 246 -7.73 2.09 7.11
N ILE A 247 -7.16 1.54 6.04
CA ILE A 247 -6.42 0.27 6.08
C ILE A 247 -4.95 0.50 6.40
N ALA A 248 -4.33 1.45 5.72
CA ALA A 248 -2.91 1.72 5.86
C ALA A 248 -2.53 2.07 7.30
N ASP A 249 -1.35 1.61 7.72
CA ASP A 249 -0.76 1.94 9.02
C ASP A 249 -0.72 3.46 9.22
N GLY A 250 -0.94 3.92 10.46
CA GLY A 250 -0.90 5.35 10.78
C GLY A 250 -2.09 6.19 10.27
N CYS A 251 -3.07 5.60 9.59
CA CYS A 251 -4.32 6.26 9.22
C CYS A 251 -5.38 6.11 10.33
N ASN A 252 -5.07 6.68 11.50
CA ASN A 252 -5.74 6.33 12.76
C ASN A 252 -7.14 6.94 12.94
N ASN A 253 -7.45 8.01 12.21
CA ASN A 253 -8.67 8.82 12.39
C ASN A 253 -9.53 8.88 11.12
N ASN A 254 -9.23 8.08 10.11
CA ASN A 254 -9.83 8.17 8.78
C ASN A 254 -11.17 7.41 8.67
N LEU A 255 -11.57 6.66 9.71
CA LEU A 255 -12.89 6.04 9.79
C LEU A 255 -13.87 6.99 10.46
N ALA A 256 -14.44 7.90 9.68
CA ALA A 256 -15.56 8.75 10.10
C ALA A 256 -16.89 8.09 9.76
N VAL A 257 -17.86 8.17 10.66
CA VAL A 257 -19.20 7.61 10.51
C VAL A 257 -20.27 8.60 10.95
N LEU A 258 -21.52 8.28 10.64
CA LEU A 258 -22.70 9.08 11.00
C LEU A 258 -22.64 10.48 10.40
N ARG A 259 -23.32 11.46 10.99
CA ARG A 259 -23.35 12.85 10.50
C ARG A 259 -22.20 13.67 11.08
N SER A 260 -21.77 14.68 10.35
CA SER A 260 -20.82 15.69 10.83
C SER A 260 -21.32 16.40 12.10
N ARG A 261 -20.39 16.96 12.88
CA ARG A 261 -20.70 17.77 14.07
C ARG A 261 -21.62 18.93 13.70
N SER A 262 -21.31 19.62 12.60
CA SER A 262 -22.13 20.71 12.05
C SER A 262 -23.52 20.21 11.62
N GLY A 263 -23.59 19.05 10.97
CA GLY A 263 -24.86 18.43 10.56
C GLY A 263 -25.74 18.03 11.75
N LEU A 264 -25.15 17.48 12.82
CA LEU A 264 -25.85 17.20 14.07
C LEU A 264 -26.36 18.48 14.71
N ASN A 265 -25.52 19.51 14.82
CA ASN A 265 -25.90 20.79 15.41
C ASN A 265 -27.08 21.45 14.66
N SER A 266 -27.06 21.37 13.33
CA SER A 266 -28.14 21.86 12.47
C SER A 266 -29.44 21.09 12.68
N SER A 267 -29.36 19.76 12.83
CA SER A 267 -30.52 18.91 13.10
C SER A 267 -31.14 19.19 14.48
N LEU A 268 -30.31 19.38 15.51
CA LEU A 268 -30.80 19.75 16.85
C LEU A 268 -31.43 21.14 16.86
N THR A 269 -30.91 22.07 16.04
CA THR A 269 -31.51 23.40 15.85
C THR A 269 -32.87 23.29 15.18
N ALA A 270 -32.99 22.46 14.14
CA ALA A 270 -34.26 22.19 13.46
C ALA A 270 -35.29 21.49 14.38
N ALA A 271 -34.82 20.69 15.35
CA ALA A 271 -35.64 20.11 16.40
C ALA A 271 -36.04 21.10 17.52
N GLY A 272 -35.67 22.38 17.40
CA GLY A 272 -36.07 23.45 18.33
C GLY A 272 -35.21 23.57 19.59
N LEU A 273 -34.04 22.91 19.67
CA LEU A 273 -33.21 22.97 20.86
C LEU A 273 -32.41 24.30 20.94
N PRO A 274 -32.46 25.02 22.08
CA PRO A 274 -31.66 26.21 22.30
C PRO A 274 -30.16 25.89 22.38
N ALA A 275 -29.31 26.90 22.20
CA ALA A 275 -27.86 26.73 22.13
C ALA A 275 -27.24 26.01 23.34
N GLY A 276 -27.69 26.34 24.56
CA GLY A 276 -27.21 25.68 25.79
C GLY A 276 -27.53 24.18 25.82
N ALA A 277 -28.74 23.78 25.40
CA ALA A 277 -29.13 22.37 25.32
C ALA A 277 -28.33 21.61 24.25
N ARG A 278 -28.06 22.24 23.09
CA ARG A 278 -27.18 21.65 22.07
C ARG A 278 -25.76 21.43 22.60
N GLY A 279 -25.22 22.41 23.33
CA GLY A 279 -23.91 22.27 23.98
C GLY A 279 -23.84 21.08 24.94
N ALA A 280 -24.88 20.88 25.73
CA ALA A 280 -24.98 19.77 26.66
C ALA A 280 -25.12 18.39 25.98
N VAL A 281 -25.74 18.30 24.80
CA VAL A 281 -25.68 17.10 23.95
C VAL A 281 -24.24 16.80 23.53
N PHE A 282 -23.52 17.79 22.99
CA PHE A 282 -22.12 17.59 22.59
C PHE A 282 -21.19 17.25 23.76
N ASN A 283 -21.42 17.84 24.94
CA ASN A 283 -20.68 17.48 26.15
C ASN A 283 -20.95 16.03 26.58
N SER A 284 -22.21 15.59 26.51
CA SER A 284 -22.59 14.21 26.83
C SER A 284 -21.97 13.21 25.86
N LEU A 285 -21.96 13.51 24.55
CA LEU A 285 -21.29 12.69 23.53
C LEU A 285 -19.78 12.63 23.76
N SER A 286 -19.15 13.76 24.08
CA SER A 286 -17.72 13.82 24.38
C SER A 286 -17.36 13.02 25.64
N GLN A 287 -18.18 13.05 26.69
CA GLN A 287 -18.02 12.22 27.89
C GLN A 287 -18.15 10.71 27.59
N GLN A 288 -18.88 10.34 26.54
CA GLN A 288 -18.96 8.97 26.04
C GLN A 288 -17.85 8.61 25.04
N GLY A 289 -16.90 9.51 24.81
CA GLY A 289 -15.74 9.29 23.95
C GLY A 289 -15.99 9.56 22.46
N VAL A 290 -17.13 10.13 22.09
CA VAL A 290 -17.39 10.55 20.71
C VAL A 290 -16.52 11.75 20.38
N VAL A 291 -15.68 11.60 19.36
CA VAL A 291 -14.83 12.65 18.81
C VAL A 291 -15.23 12.84 17.35
N PHE A 292 -15.29 14.09 16.89
CA PHE A 292 -15.53 14.40 15.49
C PHE A 292 -14.20 14.69 14.79
N GLY A 293 -14.13 14.36 13.50
CA GLY A 293 -12.93 14.55 12.70
C GLY A 293 -12.55 16.02 12.51
N ASN A 294 -11.33 16.24 12.04
CA ASN A 294 -10.91 17.48 11.42
C ASN A 294 -10.16 17.14 10.13
N PRO A 295 -10.74 17.35 8.94
CA PRO A 295 -12.05 17.98 8.64
C PRO A 295 -13.27 17.28 9.27
N ASP A 296 -14.38 18.00 9.44
CA ASP A 296 -15.61 17.52 10.11
C ASP A 296 -16.39 16.51 9.24
N GLU A 297 -15.89 15.29 9.20
CA GLU A 297 -16.39 14.20 8.35
C GLU A 297 -17.40 13.30 9.05
N GLY A 298 -17.65 13.52 10.34
CA GLY A 298 -18.46 12.64 11.18
C GLY A 298 -17.77 12.26 12.49
N ALA A 299 -18.41 11.34 13.21
CA ALA A 299 -17.86 10.76 14.42
C ALA A 299 -16.74 9.76 14.06
N VAL A 300 -15.57 9.92 14.66
CA VAL A 300 -14.38 9.09 14.38
C VAL A 300 -14.45 7.81 15.18
N VAL A 301 -14.35 6.68 14.47
CA VAL A 301 -14.06 5.36 15.05
C VAL A 301 -12.55 5.20 15.06
N ARG A 302 -11.96 5.13 16.26
CA ARG A 302 -10.51 5.03 16.41
C ARG A 302 -10.00 3.69 15.92
N ARG A 303 -8.90 3.71 15.16
CA ARG A 303 -8.15 2.51 14.77
C ARG A 303 -7.44 1.92 16.00
N GLY A 304 -7.50 0.60 16.14
CA GLY A 304 -6.70 -0.15 17.11
C GLY A 304 -5.33 -0.53 16.54
N PRO A 305 -4.46 -1.19 17.34
CA PRO A 305 -3.25 -1.80 16.82
C PRO A 305 -3.59 -2.94 15.85
N ASP A 306 -2.70 -3.18 14.88
CA ASP A 306 -2.82 -4.29 13.96
C ASP A 306 -2.61 -5.64 14.65
N ARG A 307 -3.15 -6.69 14.02
CA ARG A 307 -2.99 -8.07 14.48
C ARG A 307 -2.21 -8.84 13.43
N ASP A 308 -0.89 -8.76 13.55
CA ASP A 308 0.04 -9.43 12.66
C ASP A 308 0.01 -10.96 12.85
N ALA A 309 0.39 -11.66 11.79
CA ALA A 309 0.63 -13.09 11.87
C ALA A 309 1.96 -13.39 12.57
N ARG A 310 2.14 -14.65 12.99
CA ARG A 310 3.43 -15.12 13.49
C ARG A 310 4.43 -15.26 12.33
N ASP A 311 5.71 -15.07 12.65
CA ASP A 311 6.81 -15.22 11.71
C ASP A 311 7.01 -16.66 11.22
N SER A 312 6.86 -17.62 12.13
CA SER A 312 7.16 -19.04 11.90
C SER A 312 6.04 -19.81 11.18
N GLY A 313 6.42 -20.93 10.57
CA GLY A 313 5.47 -21.92 10.04
C GLY A 313 5.09 -21.67 8.59
N GLN A 314 5.86 -20.87 7.87
CA GLN A 314 5.65 -20.54 6.47
C GLN A 314 6.68 -21.28 5.61
N PHE A 315 6.21 -22.16 4.73
CA PHE A 315 7.06 -23.00 3.92
C PHE A 315 6.37 -23.40 2.62
N GLY A 316 7.15 -23.88 1.67
CA GLY A 316 6.59 -24.45 0.45
C GLY A 316 7.52 -25.46 -0.19
N PHE A 317 6.94 -26.27 -1.07
CA PHE A 317 7.60 -27.22 -1.93
C PHE A 317 7.03 -27.12 -3.35
N ALA A 318 7.92 -27.18 -4.33
CA ALA A 318 7.55 -27.25 -5.74
C ALA A 318 8.31 -28.40 -6.42
N LEU A 319 7.64 -29.06 -7.37
CA LEU A 319 8.22 -30.02 -8.30
C LEU A 319 7.90 -29.56 -9.71
N ARG A 320 8.89 -29.55 -10.59
CA ARG A 320 8.73 -29.23 -12.00
C ARG A 320 9.24 -30.39 -12.84
N TYR A 321 8.40 -30.87 -13.75
CA TYR A 321 8.70 -31.98 -14.63
C TYR A 321 8.49 -31.55 -16.08
N ASN A 322 9.57 -31.51 -16.86
CA ASN A 322 9.49 -31.26 -18.29
C ASN A 322 9.25 -32.59 -19.03
N PHE A 323 8.11 -32.72 -19.70
CA PHE A 323 7.80 -33.88 -20.50
C PHE A 323 8.01 -33.56 -21.98
N GLU A 324 9.23 -33.80 -22.45
CA GLU A 324 9.66 -33.55 -23.83
C GLU A 324 8.71 -34.10 -24.91
N PRO A 325 8.12 -35.31 -24.79
CA PRO A 325 7.23 -35.83 -25.84
C PRO A 325 5.98 -34.99 -26.08
N LEU A 326 5.58 -34.14 -25.13
CA LEU A 326 4.47 -33.20 -25.28
C LEU A 326 4.93 -31.74 -25.31
N ASP A 327 6.24 -31.46 -25.24
CA ASP A 327 6.79 -30.11 -25.08
C ASP A 327 6.06 -29.32 -23.96
N THR A 328 5.83 -29.99 -22.83
CA THR A 328 4.97 -29.48 -21.75
C THR A 328 5.67 -29.59 -20.40
N GLU A 329 5.65 -28.51 -19.61
CA GLU A 329 6.05 -28.51 -18.20
C GLU A 329 4.85 -28.79 -17.30
N PHE A 330 4.98 -29.78 -16.42
CA PHE A 330 4.06 -30.05 -15.33
C PHE A 330 4.66 -29.53 -14.02
N GLY A 331 3.90 -28.69 -13.30
CA GLY A 331 4.28 -28.18 -11.99
C GLY A 331 3.35 -28.68 -10.89
N ALA A 332 3.90 -29.19 -9.80
CA ALA A 332 3.16 -29.51 -8.58
C ALA A 332 3.66 -28.63 -7.43
N TYR A 333 2.73 -28.00 -6.70
CA TYR A 333 3.05 -26.99 -5.71
C TYR A 333 2.28 -27.23 -4.41
N MET A 334 2.96 -27.06 -3.28
CA MET A 334 2.37 -27.04 -1.95
C MET A 334 2.98 -25.89 -1.16
N MET A 335 2.14 -25.09 -0.51
CA MET A 335 2.63 -24.03 0.39
C MET A 335 1.72 -23.91 1.60
N ASN A 336 2.33 -23.63 2.75
CA ASN A 336 1.65 -23.16 3.95
C ASN A 336 2.12 -21.74 4.23
N TYR A 337 1.21 -20.78 4.29
CA TYR A 337 1.55 -19.37 4.53
C TYR A 337 0.49 -18.69 5.38
N HIS A 338 0.87 -17.59 6.01
CA HIS A 338 -0.04 -16.70 6.72
C HIS A 338 -0.49 -15.58 5.78
N SER A 339 -1.80 -15.29 5.72
CA SER A 339 -2.33 -14.23 4.85
C SER A 339 -1.55 -12.93 5.03
N ARG A 340 -1.10 -12.34 3.91
CA ARG A 340 -0.40 -11.05 3.86
C ARG A 340 -1.33 -9.90 3.49
N ALA A 341 -2.55 -10.24 3.04
CA ALA A 341 -3.55 -9.26 2.67
C ALA A 341 -4.03 -8.50 3.92
N PRO A 342 -4.18 -7.17 3.82
CA PRO A 342 -4.74 -6.40 4.92
C PRO A 342 -6.23 -6.70 5.06
N ILE A 343 -6.68 -6.96 6.28
CA ILE A 343 -8.08 -7.29 6.58
C ILE A 343 -8.64 -6.25 7.55
N PHE A 344 -9.68 -5.55 7.13
CA PHE A 344 -10.44 -4.67 8.01
C PHE A 344 -11.24 -5.49 9.02
N SER A 345 -11.11 -5.17 10.30
CA SER A 345 -11.93 -5.77 11.36
C SER A 345 -12.36 -4.72 12.37
N GLY A 346 -13.55 -4.91 12.94
CA GLY A 346 -14.13 -4.00 13.93
C GLY A 346 -14.44 -4.71 15.23
N ARG A 347 -14.38 -3.98 16.34
CA ARG A 347 -14.86 -4.43 17.65
C ARG A 347 -15.93 -3.45 18.14
N GLY A 348 -17.09 -3.98 18.53
CA GLY A 348 -18.14 -3.17 19.13
C GLY A 348 -17.74 -2.65 20.50
N GLY A 349 -18.27 -1.48 20.88
CA GLY A 349 -18.17 -0.96 22.24
C GLY A 349 -18.97 -1.81 23.24
N SER A 350 -18.78 -1.53 24.53
CA SER A 350 -19.57 -2.20 25.58
C SER A 350 -21.07 -1.91 25.43
N ALA A 351 -21.94 -2.87 25.75
CA ALA A 351 -23.39 -2.67 25.69
C ALA A 351 -23.87 -1.49 26.56
N ALA A 352 -23.19 -1.23 27.68
CA ALA A 352 -23.48 -0.09 28.56
C ALA A 352 -23.32 1.27 27.86
N SER A 353 -22.40 1.38 26.89
CA SER A 353 -22.19 2.58 26.08
C SER A 353 -23.39 2.89 25.17
N PHE A 354 -24.28 1.93 24.93
CA PHE A 354 -25.48 2.07 24.11
C PHE A 354 -26.78 2.12 24.94
N SER A 355 -26.69 2.23 26.27
CA SER A 355 -27.88 2.31 27.14
C SER A 355 -28.63 3.64 26.93
N PRO A 356 -29.91 3.61 26.52
CA PRO A 356 -30.72 4.82 26.41
C PRO A 356 -30.85 5.54 27.77
N GLN A 357 -31.04 4.79 28.85
CA GLN A 357 -31.13 5.35 30.20
C GLN A 357 -29.82 6.01 30.62
N GLY A 358 -28.67 5.41 30.25
CA GLY A 358 -27.35 5.98 30.48
C GLY A 358 -27.15 7.29 29.72
N LEU A 359 -27.60 7.37 28.46
CA LEU A 359 -27.55 8.59 27.66
C LEU A 359 -28.45 9.69 28.25
N VAL A 360 -29.72 9.38 28.55
CA VAL A 360 -30.66 10.32 29.19
C VAL A 360 -30.09 10.86 30.50
N GLY A 361 -29.57 9.97 31.35
CA GLY A 361 -28.92 10.37 32.60
C GLY A 361 -27.71 11.28 32.38
N SER A 362 -26.93 11.06 31.32
CA SER A 362 -25.81 11.94 30.94
C SER A 362 -26.29 13.32 30.48
N LEU A 363 -27.32 13.35 29.63
CA LEU A 363 -27.91 14.59 29.12
C LEU A 363 -28.50 15.44 30.26
N VAL A 364 -29.20 14.82 31.21
CA VAL A 364 -29.75 15.50 32.39
C VAL A 364 -28.64 16.07 33.28
N ARG A 365 -27.57 15.30 33.53
CA ARG A 365 -26.39 15.79 34.29
C ARG A 365 -25.72 16.98 33.62
N ASN A 366 -25.74 17.03 32.28
CA ASN A 366 -25.19 18.15 31.51
C ASN A 366 -26.20 19.32 31.36
N GLY A 367 -27.36 19.27 32.01
CA GLY A 367 -28.29 20.40 32.12
C GLY A 367 -29.49 20.37 31.17
N LEU A 368 -29.76 19.25 30.48
CA LEU A 368 -31.03 19.11 29.74
C LEU A 368 -32.19 18.77 30.69
N PRO A 369 -33.37 19.38 30.51
CA PRO A 369 -34.59 18.92 31.17
C PRO A 369 -34.85 17.43 30.86
N ALA A 370 -35.28 16.65 31.86
CA ALA A 370 -35.50 15.22 31.71
C ALA A 370 -36.49 14.86 30.59
N SER A 371 -37.54 15.66 30.41
CA SER A 371 -38.51 15.48 29.32
C SER A 371 -37.89 15.68 27.93
N THR A 372 -37.01 16.68 27.79
CA THR A 372 -36.27 16.93 26.55
C THR A 372 -35.21 15.85 26.32
N ALA A 373 -34.48 15.45 27.36
CA ALA A 373 -33.46 14.42 27.27
C ALA A 373 -34.03 13.05 26.87
N ALA A 374 -35.23 12.70 27.33
CA ALA A 374 -35.91 11.45 26.99
C ALA A 374 -36.55 11.45 25.59
N ALA A 375 -36.71 12.62 24.97
CA ALA A 375 -37.28 12.78 23.63
C ALA A 375 -36.22 12.83 22.51
N LEU A 376 -34.95 12.98 22.87
CA LEU A 376 -33.78 12.85 21.99
C LEU A 376 -33.34 11.39 21.92
#